data_AF-A0A6P0D8V2-F1
#
_entry.id   AF-A0A6P0D8V2-F1
#
_cell.length_a   1.000
_cell.length_b   1.000
_cell.length_c   1.000
_cell.angle_alpha   90.00
_cell.angle_beta   90.00
_cell.angle_gamma   90.00
#
_symmetry.space_group_name_H-M   'P 1'
#
loop_
_entity.id
_entity.type
_entity.pdbx_description
1 polymer ?
#
loop_
_entity_poly.entity_id
_entity_poly.type
_entity_poly.pdbx_seq_one_letter_code
_entity_poly.pdbx_strand_id
1 'polypeptide(L)'
;MPIFEPTDPEALDYVAYMLDPDAKGKRVSLPRGSIFERMPAGDMFQLAVRIALTCQRADKPASGLPIEPEFIELAGRAILNWPAGFLELVENTPAKNNDKPVGWFKQKPLRQLLFEPTLSSEIRREIKKLVEANRRLEVLARPSVPGAPSASQHTCQGLQRPRSALFKLLRSEASDPPTASSLETIVRVLRDIKEVRRFSRTTALTVPDVWRLFSSGLAPELDPVLGKYGWKPPTVLDGTLRENLDRVVRRGMGVGTLDIVSARFALDPRMKSSWVSIVRAVVNGRLTVWRDNSGTGLVGSLVLNDFEGLRTVLNQMDDGPDDADVEVTQEELSMFMRKSRPYATHFVQSGVMTGPTNIRSFANFRSDWAFGFELEALSVIARLPGVSKKLRSSSVERIDCGPAKLWSRRQSLELLGLAAVPEKAH
;
A
#
# COMPACT_ATOMS: atom_id res chain seq x y z
N MET A 1 -25.60 28.53 -44.95
CA MET A 1 -25.00 27.98 -43.71
C MET A 1 -23.57 28.48 -43.63
N PRO A 2 -23.09 28.96 -42.48
CA PRO A 2 -21.67 29.28 -42.33
C PRO A 2 -20.86 27.99 -42.54
N ILE A 3 -19.82 28.07 -43.36
CA ILE A 3 -18.86 26.99 -43.54
C ILE A 3 -17.95 27.03 -42.30
N PHE A 4 -17.90 25.94 -41.56
CA PHE A 4 -17.00 25.81 -40.42
C PHE A 4 -15.61 25.42 -40.92
N GLU A 5 -14.59 26.20 -40.54
CA GLU A 5 -13.20 25.88 -40.83
C GLU A 5 -12.59 25.16 -39.61
N PRO A 6 -12.22 23.87 -39.74
CA PRO A 6 -11.72 23.09 -38.62
C PRO A 6 -10.35 23.58 -38.16
N THR A 7 -10.16 23.66 -36.85
CA THR A 7 -8.85 24.00 -36.25
C THR A 7 -7.94 22.79 -36.27
N ASP A 8 -8.52 21.61 -36.09
CA ASP A 8 -7.86 20.32 -36.13
C ASP A 8 -8.53 19.39 -37.15
N PRO A 9 -8.21 19.53 -38.45
CA PRO A 9 -8.86 18.74 -39.50
C PRO A 9 -8.59 17.24 -39.35
N GLU A 10 -7.43 16.84 -38.83
CA GLU A 10 -7.10 15.42 -38.61
C GLU A 10 -8.03 14.79 -37.55
N ALA A 11 -8.27 15.49 -36.44
CA ALA A 11 -9.15 15.00 -35.39
C ALA A 11 -10.61 14.93 -35.85
N LEU A 12 -11.07 15.92 -36.62
CA LEU A 12 -12.41 15.92 -37.19
C LEU A 12 -12.59 14.80 -38.21
N ASP A 13 -11.64 14.66 -39.15
CA ASP A 13 -11.63 13.61 -40.17
C ASP A 13 -11.66 12.22 -39.53
N TYR A 14 -10.92 12.02 -38.43
CA TYR A 14 -10.92 10.76 -37.69
C TYR A 14 -12.32 10.37 -37.19
N VAL A 15 -13.07 11.32 -36.61
CA VAL A 15 -14.42 11.04 -36.11
C VAL A 15 -15.42 10.91 -37.25
N ALA A 16 -15.32 11.75 -38.28
CA ALA A 16 -16.18 11.71 -39.46
C ALA A 16 -16.04 10.39 -40.22
N TYR A 17 -14.82 9.86 -40.32
CA TYR A 17 -14.53 8.58 -40.97
C TYR A 17 -15.28 7.40 -40.32
N MET A 18 -15.58 7.46 -39.03
CA MET A 18 -16.33 6.38 -38.35
C MET A 18 -17.78 6.28 -38.81
N LEU A 19 -18.32 7.34 -39.43
CA LEU A 19 -19.68 7.41 -39.95
C LEU A 19 -19.75 7.05 -41.44
N ASP A 20 -18.63 7.05 -42.15
CA ASP A 20 -18.60 6.81 -43.59
C ASP A 20 -18.53 5.29 -43.88
N PRO A 21 -19.62 4.68 -44.41
CA PRO A 21 -19.64 3.26 -44.74
C PRO A 21 -18.75 2.91 -45.94
N ASP A 22 -18.42 3.89 -46.79
CA ASP A 22 -17.70 3.72 -48.04
C ASP A 22 -16.21 4.01 -47.89
N ALA A 23 -15.79 4.57 -46.76
CA ALA A 23 -14.40 4.83 -46.45
C ALA A 23 -13.64 3.54 -46.10
N LYS A 24 -13.55 2.60 -47.04
CA LYS A 24 -12.80 1.34 -46.84
C LYS A 24 -11.29 1.62 -46.93
N GLY A 25 -10.58 1.51 -45.81
CA GLY A 25 -9.13 1.34 -45.80
C GLY A 25 -8.25 2.54 -45.40
N LYS A 26 -8.80 3.73 -45.16
CA LYS A 26 -8.05 4.83 -44.52
C LYS A 26 -8.15 4.73 -42.99
N ARG A 27 -7.47 3.73 -42.41
CA ARG A 27 -7.34 3.70 -40.94
C ARG A 27 -6.37 4.80 -40.52
N VAL A 28 -6.88 5.88 -39.95
CA VAL A 28 -6.07 6.79 -39.15
C VAL A 28 -5.36 5.95 -38.11
N SER A 29 -4.03 6.06 -38.04
CA SER A 29 -3.22 5.19 -37.19
C SER A 29 -3.46 5.54 -35.74
N LEU A 30 -4.19 4.68 -35.03
CA LEU A 30 -4.28 4.76 -33.58
C LEU A 30 -2.92 4.42 -32.94
N PRO A 31 -2.67 4.90 -31.70
CA PRO A 31 -1.45 4.58 -30.97
C PRO A 31 -1.26 3.06 -30.86
N ARG A 32 -0.07 2.59 -31.25
CA ARG A 32 0.27 1.16 -31.28
C ARG A 32 0.04 0.51 -29.91
N GLY A 33 -0.81 -0.52 -29.89
CA GLY A 33 -1.13 -1.26 -28.66
C GLY A 33 -2.27 -0.65 -27.83
N SER A 34 -2.94 0.38 -28.34
CA SER A 34 -4.21 0.85 -27.77
C SER A 34 -5.29 -0.22 -27.94
N ILE A 35 -6.17 -0.37 -26.94
CA ILE A 35 -7.33 -1.26 -27.04
C ILE A 35 -8.28 -0.84 -28.18
N PHE A 36 -8.22 0.43 -28.57
CA PHE A 36 -9.07 1.04 -29.59
C PHE A 36 -8.78 0.52 -31.00
N GLU A 37 -7.60 -0.06 -31.25
CA GLU A 37 -7.29 -0.71 -32.54
C GLU A 37 -8.23 -1.88 -32.86
N ARG A 38 -8.77 -2.53 -31.83
CA ARG A 38 -9.61 -3.73 -31.94
C ARG A 38 -11.09 -3.43 -31.74
N MET A 39 -11.44 -2.18 -31.45
CA MET A 39 -12.82 -1.81 -31.17
C MET A 39 -13.62 -1.53 -32.44
N PRO A 40 -14.93 -1.84 -32.45
CA PRO A 40 -15.82 -1.45 -33.54
C PRO A 40 -15.84 0.07 -33.72
N ALA A 41 -15.96 0.54 -34.96
CA ALA A 41 -16.05 1.98 -35.27
C ALA A 41 -17.23 2.66 -34.55
N GLY A 42 -18.37 1.99 -34.41
CA GLY A 42 -19.54 2.52 -33.69
C GLY A 42 -19.28 2.77 -32.21
N ASP A 43 -18.51 1.90 -31.55
CA ASP A 43 -18.13 2.07 -30.14
C ASP A 43 -17.18 3.26 -29.96
N MET A 44 -16.23 3.43 -30.89
CA MET A 44 -15.31 4.56 -30.91
C MET A 44 -16.02 5.89 -31.20
N PHE A 45 -17.00 5.88 -32.11
CA PHE A 45 -17.82 7.04 -32.41
C PHE A 45 -18.64 7.44 -31.19
N GLN A 46 -19.27 6.47 -30.53
CA GLN A 46 -20.03 6.71 -29.31
C GLN A 46 -19.15 7.29 -28.18
N LEU A 47 -17.91 6.83 -28.05
CA LEU A 47 -16.94 7.41 -27.12
C LEU A 47 -16.63 8.88 -27.46
N ALA A 48 -16.33 9.18 -28.73
CA ALA A 48 -16.06 10.54 -29.19
C ALA A 48 -17.24 11.48 -28.89
N VAL A 49 -18.46 11.06 -29.24
CA VAL A 49 -19.70 11.81 -28.97
C VAL A 49 -19.87 12.07 -27.47
N ARG A 50 -19.59 11.08 -26.61
CA ARG A 50 -19.76 11.25 -25.15
C ARG A 50 -18.72 12.17 -24.53
N ILE A 51 -17.47 12.11 -25.00
CA ILE A 51 -16.42 13.07 -24.62
C ILE A 51 -16.85 14.47 -25.03
N ALA A 52 -17.22 14.67 -26.30
CA ALA A 52 -17.63 15.96 -26.86
C ALA A 52 -18.83 16.55 -26.08
N LEU A 53 -19.88 15.76 -25.85
CA LEU A 53 -21.05 16.18 -25.07
C LEU A 53 -20.69 16.59 -23.65
N THR A 54 -19.75 15.88 -23.03
CA THR A 54 -19.34 16.15 -21.65
C THR A 54 -18.50 17.43 -21.56
N CYS A 55 -17.61 17.67 -22.53
CA CYS A 55 -16.88 18.93 -22.66
C CYS A 55 -17.83 20.11 -22.94
N GLN A 56 -18.76 19.96 -23.88
CA GLN A 56 -19.74 21.00 -24.20
C GLN A 56 -20.63 21.33 -23.00
N ARG A 57 -21.07 20.34 -22.22
CA ARG A 57 -21.86 20.59 -21.01
C ARG A 57 -21.05 21.25 -19.89
N ALA A 58 -19.75 20.95 -19.80
CA ALA A 58 -18.87 21.58 -18.83
C ALA A 58 -18.67 23.07 -19.15
N ASP A 59 -18.55 23.42 -20.44
CA ASP A 59 -18.37 24.79 -20.87
C ASP A 59 -19.70 25.57 -20.98
N LYS A 60 -20.74 24.93 -21.54
CA LYS A 60 -22.07 25.49 -21.85
C LYS A 60 -23.19 24.64 -21.21
N PRO A 61 -23.40 24.71 -19.89
CA PRO A 61 -24.32 23.82 -19.16
C PRO A 61 -25.81 23.95 -19.56
N ALA A 62 -26.20 25.04 -20.23
CA ALA A 62 -27.56 25.32 -20.66
C ALA A 62 -27.87 24.95 -22.13
N SER A 63 -26.91 24.39 -22.88
CA SER A 63 -27.14 24.10 -24.30
C SER A 63 -27.82 22.72 -24.48
N GLY A 64 -29.13 22.71 -24.67
CA GLY A 64 -29.84 21.59 -25.33
C GLY A 64 -29.57 21.53 -26.84
N LEU A 65 -28.51 22.20 -27.29
CA LEU A 65 -28.13 22.40 -28.69
C LEU A 65 -27.37 21.18 -29.23
N PRO A 66 -27.33 21.01 -30.55
CA PRO A 66 -26.45 20.04 -31.20
C PRO A 66 -24.99 20.23 -30.75
N ILE A 67 -24.21 19.15 -30.88
CA ILE A 67 -22.79 19.18 -30.52
C ILE A 67 -22.07 20.14 -31.47
N GLU A 68 -21.37 21.13 -30.93
CA GLU A 68 -20.58 22.04 -31.76
C GLU A 68 -19.34 21.28 -32.31
N PRO A 69 -18.95 21.49 -33.58
CA PRO A 69 -17.85 20.77 -34.21
C PRO A 69 -16.52 20.84 -33.44
N GLU A 70 -16.26 21.95 -32.77
CA GLU A 70 -15.06 22.16 -31.94
C GLU A 70 -14.92 21.11 -30.81
N PHE A 71 -16.03 20.70 -30.20
CA PHE A 71 -15.98 19.65 -29.16
C PHE A 71 -15.77 18.25 -29.74
N ILE A 72 -16.17 18.04 -31.01
CA ILE A 72 -15.90 16.80 -31.74
C ILE A 72 -14.41 16.72 -32.08
N GLU A 73 -13.79 17.82 -32.49
CA GLU A 73 -12.34 17.92 -32.68
C GLU A 73 -11.57 17.59 -31.40
N LEU A 74 -11.94 18.20 -30.27
CA LEU A 74 -11.32 17.91 -28.97
C LEU A 74 -11.43 16.43 -28.58
N ALA A 75 -12.60 15.82 -28.81
CA ALA A 75 -12.82 14.41 -28.56
C ALA A 75 -11.98 13.52 -29.48
N GLY A 76 -11.92 13.84 -30.78
CA GLY A 76 -11.09 13.15 -31.76
C GLY A 76 -9.61 13.19 -31.38
N ARG A 77 -9.09 14.38 -31.06
CA ARG A 77 -7.68 14.56 -30.65
C ARG A 77 -7.35 13.81 -29.37
N ALA A 78 -8.25 13.81 -28.38
CA ALA A 78 -8.06 13.06 -27.14
C ALA A 78 -8.00 11.54 -27.35
N ILE A 79 -8.75 11.01 -28.32
CA ILE A 79 -8.73 9.59 -28.70
C ILE A 79 -7.48 9.25 -29.51
N LEU A 80 -7.09 10.10 -30.48
CA LEU A 80 -5.88 9.91 -31.28
C LEU A 80 -4.61 9.91 -30.42
N ASN A 81 -4.56 10.75 -29.40
CA ASN A 81 -3.43 10.84 -28.46
C ASN A 81 -3.61 9.97 -27.21
N TRP A 82 -4.46 8.93 -27.26
CA TRP A 82 -4.71 8.08 -26.11
C TRP A 82 -3.44 7.36 -25.62
N PRO A 83 -3.19 7.26 -24.30
CA PRO A 83 -4.02 7.73 -23.20
C PRO A 83 -3.78 9.19 -22.75
N ALA A 84 -2.68 9.81 -23.19
CA ALA A 84 -2.23 11.10 -22.68
C ALA A 84 -3.22 12.23 -23.02
N GLY A 85 -3.73 12.27 -24.26
CA GLY A 85 -4.67 13.30 -24.71
C GLY A 85 -5.97 13.30 -23.92
N PHE A 86 -6.47 12.13 -23.49
CA PHE A 86 -7.66 12.08 -22.62
C PHE A 86 -7.37 12.58 -21.21
N LEU A 87 -6.21 12.26 -20.64
CA LEU A 87 -5.84 12.77 -19.31
C LEU A 87 -5.67 14.29 -19.34
N GLU A 88 -5.01 14.82 -20.35
CA GLU A 88 -4.88 16.26 -20.58
C GLU A 88 -6.26 16.93 -20.70
N LEU A 89 -7.17 16.35 -21.50
CA LEU A 89 -8.52 16.87 -21.64
C LEU A 89 -9.30 16.83 -20.31
N VAL A 90 -9.09 15.79 -19.49
CA VAL A 90 -9.67 15.70 -18.13
C VAL A 90 -9.13 16.82 -17.23
N GLU A 91 -7.85 17.16 -17.29
CA GLU A 91 -7.27 18.28 -16.52
C GLU A 91 -7.79 19.64 -17.00
N ASN A 92 -7.89 19.84 -18.32
CA ASN A 92 -8.22 21.12 -18.94
C ASN A 92 -9.72 21.42 -19.01
N THR A 93 -10.58 20.47 -18.63
CA THR A 93 -12.05 20.65 -18.58
C THR A 93 -12.54 20.71 -17.13
N PRO A 94 -12.28 21.80 -16.38
CA PRO A 94 -12.82 21.95 -15.03
C PRO A 94 -14.34 22.19 -15.09
N ALA A 95 -15.07 21.69 -14.10
CA ALA A 95 -16.46 22.07 -13.93
C ALA A 95 -16.57 23.55 -13.51
N LYS A 96 -17.32 24.36 -14.26
CA LYS A 96 -17.73 25.71 -13.84
C LYS A 96 -18.61 25.57 -12.58
N ASN A 97 -18.04 25.77 -11.39
CA ASN A 97 -18.76 25.74 -10.13
C ASN A 97 -18.65 27.08 -9.40
N ASN A 98 -19.79 27.56 -8.91
CA ASN A 98 -19.89 28.72 -8.00
C ASN A 98 -19.48 28.27 -6.59
N ASP A 99 -18.24 28.57 -6.18
CA ASP A 99 -17.72 28.69 -4.79
C ASP A 99 -18.09 27.63 -3.73
N LYS A 100 -18.54 26.43 -4.12
CA LYS A 100 -18.79 25.31 -3.18
C LYS A 100 -17.82 24.16 -3.43
N PRO A 101 -17.29 23.52 -2.38
CA PRO A 101 -16.43 22.34 -2.53
C PRO A 101 -17.25 21.19 -3.09
N VAL A 102 -17.12 20.95 -4.40
CA VAL A 102 -17.83 19.87 -5.08
C VAL A 102 -16.95 18.61 -5.10
N GLY A 103 -17.55 17.42 -4.95
CA GLY A 103 -16.81 16.16 -4.93
C GLY A 103 -15.99 15.90 -6.20
N TRP A 104 -14.90 15.15 -6.09
CA TRP A 104 -13.91 14.82 -7.14
C TRP A 104 -14.47 14.40 -8.52
N PHE A 105 -15.64 13.74 -8.58
CA PHE A 105 -16.33 13.41 -9.84
C PHE A 105 -17.01 14.61 -10.51
N LYS A 106 -17.43 15.58 -9.71
CA LYS A 106 -18.08 16.81 -10.15
C LYS A 106 -17.08 17.94 -10.42
N GLN A 107 -15.81 17.81 -10.00
CA GLN A 107 -14.74 18.74 -10.34
C GLN A 107 -14.23 18.54 -11.77
N LYS A 108 -14.18 17.28 -12.26
CA LYS A 108 -13.75 16.93 -13.61
C LYS A 108 -14.86 16.13 -14.32
N PRO A 109 -15.73 16.77 -15.11
CA PRO A 109 -16.94 16.17 -15.70
C PRO A 109 -16.67 14.90 -16.52
N LEU A 110 -15.53 14.83 -17.22
CA LEU A 110 -15.14 13.66 -18.02
C LEU A 110 -14.95 12.36 -17.22
N ARG A 111 -14.86 12.43 -15.89
CA ARG A 111 -14.86 11.24 -15.03
C ARG A 111 -16.23 10.56 -14.96
N GLN A 112 -17.31 11.23 -15.36
CA GLN A 112 -18.66 10.64 -15.41
C GLN A 112 -18.79 9.57 -16.49
N LEU A 113 -17.93 9.60 -17.51
CA LEU A 113 -17.86 8.59 -18.57
C LEU A 113 -17.66 7.16 -18.03
N LEU A 114 -17.13 7.02 -16.81
CA LEU A 114 -17.03 5.74 -16.11
C LEU A 114 -18.38 5.04 -15.87
N PHE A 115 -19.45 5.81 -15.78
CA PHE A 115 -20.79 5.33 -15.47
C PHE A 115 -21.76 5.45 -16.65
N GLU A 116 -21.28 5.89 -17.82
CA GLU A 116 -22.13 6.09 -19.00
C GLU A 116 -22.62 4.74 -19.55
N PRO A 117 -23.94 4.47 -19.54
CA PRO A 117 -24.48 3.17 -19.93
C PRO A 117 -24.34 2.90 -21.44
N THR A 118 -24.22 3.95 -22.24
CA THR A 118 -24.09 3.84 -23.70
C THR A 118 -22.69 3.50 -24.17
N LEU A 119 -21.69 3.52 -23.27
CA LEU A 119 -20.34 3.05 -23.58
C LEU A 119 -20.24 1.55 -23.31
N SER A 120 -19.54 0.84 -24.20
CA SER A 120 -19.27 -0.58 -24.01
C SER A 120 -18.51 -0.83 -22.71
N SER A 121 -18.69 -2.03 -22.14
CA SER A 121 -18.07 -2.40 -20.86
C SER A 121 -16.53 -2.36 -20.94
N GLU A 122 -15.97 -2.61 -22.13
CA GLU A 122 -14.54 -2.57 -22.39
C GLU A 122 -13.97 -1.15 -22.35
N ILE A 123 -14.64 -0.20 -23.02
CA ILE A 123 -14.28 1.23 -22.97
C ILE A 123 -14.35 1.74 -21.54
N ARG A 124 -15.44 1.45 -20.82
CA ARG A 124 -15.60 1.86 -19.42
C ARG A 124 -14.51 1.27 -18.51
N ARG A 125 -14.12 0.01 -18.74
CA ARG A 125 -13.04 -0.65 -18.00
C ARG A 125 -11.69 0.05 -18.21
N GLU A 126 -11.40 0.50 -19.43
CA GLU A 126 -10.14 1.17 -19.71
C GLU A 126 -10.12 2.61 -19.20
N ILE A 127 -11.19 3.39 -19.39
CA ILE A 127 -11.34 4.71 -18.77
C ILE A 127 -11.19 4.57 -17.25
N LYS A 128 -11.77 3.53 -16.64
CA LYS A 128 -11.64 3.26 -15.20
C LYS A 128 -10.19 3.00 -14.79
N LYS A 129 -9.52 2.09 -15.49
CA LYS A 129 -8.11 1.78 -15.22
C LYS A 129 -7.23 3.03 -15.34
N LEU A 130 -7.47 3.83 -16.38
CA LEU A 130 -6.74 5.06 -16.65
C LEU A 130 -6.97 6.12 -15.57
N VAL A 131 -8.22 6.47 -15.32
CA VAL A 131 -8.61 7.49 -14.34
C VAL A 131 -8.19 7.06 -12.93
N GLU A 132 -8.28 5.77 -12.58
CA GLU A 132 -7.77 5.26 -11.31
C GLU A 132 -6.25 5.34 -11.21
N ALA A 133 -5.51 5.09 -12.30
CA ALA A 133 -4.06 5.24 -12.32
C ALA A 133 -3.62 6.71 -12.19
N ASN A 134 -4.19 7.62 -12.98
CA ASN A 134 -3.87 9.05 -12.92
C ASN A 134 -4.24 9.67 -11.56
N ARG A 135 -5.37 9.25 -10.99
CA ARG A 135 -5.76 9.69 -9.64
C ARG A 135 -4.73 9.34 -8.58
N ARG A 136 -4.13 8.14 -8.65
CA ARG A 136 -3.08 7.76 -7.70
C ARG A 136 -1.86 8.67 -7.85
N LEU A 137 -1.56 9.13 -9.06
CA LEU A 137 -0.49 10.11 -9.31
C LEU A 137 -0.84 11.49 -8.74
N GLU A 138 -2.07 11.98 -8.97
CA GLU A 138 -2.56 13.27 -8.44
C GLU A 138 -2.47 13.36 -6.91
N VAL A 139 -2.80 12.26 -6.19
CA VAL A 139 -2.72 12.19 -4.71
C VAL A 139 -1.29 12.36 -4.21
N LEU A 140 -0.30 11.96 -5.01
CA LEU A 140 1.08 11.80 -4.57
C LEU A 140 2.00 12.94 -5.02
N ALA A 141 1.60 13.71 -6.03
CA ALA A 141 2.38 14.83 -6.59
C ALA A 141 2.14 16.20 -5.93
N ARG A 142 1.30 16.32 -4.89
CA ARG A 142 0.99 17.63 -4.26
C ARG A 142 2.06 18.06 -3.24
N PRO A 143 2.71 19.24 -3.41
CA PRO A 143 3.68 19.76 -2.45
C PRO A 143 3.00 20.20 -1.14
N SER A 144 3.57 19.80 -0.01
CA SER A 144 3.11 20.14 1.35
C SER A 144 3.34 21.64 1.64
N VAL A 145 2.29 22.38 1.97
CA VAL A 145 2.37 23.78 2.47
C VAL A 145 1.93 23.80 3.95
N PRO A 146 2.60 24.53 4.86
CA PRO A 146 2.37 24.41 6.31
C PRO A 146 1.18 25.22 6.82
N GLY A 147 0.38 24.65 7.74
CA GLY A 147 -0.68 25.31 8.50
C GLY A 147 -1.41 24.40 9.50
N ALA A 148 -1.29 24.75 10.78
CA ALA A 148 -2.06 24.48 12.01
C ALA A 148 -2.95 23.20 12.18
N PRO A 149 -2.91 22.58 13.39
CA PRO A 149 -3.58 21.33 13.70
C PRO A 149 -5.08 21.45 13.97
N SER A 150 -5.85 20.58 13.31
CA SER A 150 -7.25 20.32 13.62
C SER A 150 -7.41 18.98 14.35
N ALA A 151 -7.97 19.05 15.57
CA ALA A 151 -8.33 17.89 16.38
C ALA A 151 -9.49 17.12 15.73
N SER A 152 -9.27 15.84 15.38
CA SER A 152 -10.34 14.96 14.89
C SER A 152 -10.58 13.78 15.84
N GLN A 153 -11.79 13.72 16.37
CA GLN A 153 -12.33 12.64 17.19
C GLN A 153 -12.36 11.31 16.43
N HIS A 154 -11.69 10.28 16.98
CA HIS A 154 -11.70 8.93 16.43
C HIS A 154 -13.00 8.21 16.80
N THR A 155 -13.89 8.05 15.83
CA THR A 155 -15.01 7.08 15.92
C THR A 155 -14.59 5.76 15.26
N CYS A 156 -14.73 4.66 16.01
CA CYS A 156 -14.57 3.29 15.54
C CYS A 156 -15.51 3.01 14.37
N GLN A 157 -15.01 3.05 13.13
CA GLN A 157 -15.70 2.50 11.97
C GLN A 157 -14.81 1.46 11.30
N GLY A 158 -15.21 0.19 11.45
CA GLY A 158 -14.54 -0.97 10.88
C GLY A 158 -14.35 -0.86 9.37
N LEU A 159 -13.26 -1.50 8.89
CA LEU A 159 -12.93 -1.83 7.50
C LEU A 159 -13.57 -0.90 6.46
N GLN A 160 -13.28 0.40 6.56
CA GLN A 160 -13.62 1.32 5.48
C GLN A 160 -12.81 0.92 4.23
N ARG A 161 -13.49 0.77 3.10
CA ARG A 161 -12.86 0.38 1.83
C ARG A 161 -11.64 1.27 1.57
N PRO A 162 -10.48 0.74 1.11
CA PRO A 162 -9.29 1.53 0.79
C PRO A 162 -9.59 2.73 -0.13
N ARG A 163 -10.56 2.54 -1.03
CA ARG A 163 -11.13 3.62 -1.87
C ARG A 163 -11.74 4.77 -1.05
N SER A 164 -12.55 4.53 -0.02
CA SER A 164 -13.13 5.58 0.83
C SER A 164 -12.12 6.29 1.72
N ALA A 165 -11.05 5.59 2.14
CA ALA A 165 -9.92 6.21 2.83
C ALA A 165 -9.13 7.14 1.90
N LEU A 166 -8.84 6.69 0.67
CA LEU A 166 -8.29 7.53 -0.41
C LEU A 166 -9.23 8.73 -0.71
N PHE A 167 -10.56 8.54 -0.68
CA PHE A 167 -11.53 9.65 -0.80
C PHE A 167 -11.51 10.61 0.41
N LYS A 168 -11.20 10.15 1.63
CA LYS A 168 -11.09 11.00 2.84
C LYS A 168 -9.83 11.88 2.79
N LEU A 169 -8.70 11.31 2.38
CA LEU A 169 -7.46 12.06 2.12
C LEU A 169 -7.60 13.16 1.08
N LEU A 170 -8.34 12.86 0.02
CA LEU A 170 -8.64 13.80 -1.05
C LEU A 170 -9.64 14.89 -0.62
N ARG A 171 -10.32 14.72 0.52
CA ARG A 171 -11.26 15.71 1.09
C ARG A 171 -10.68 16.51 2.25
N SER A 172 -9.68 16.00 2.97
CA SER A 172 -9.01 16.75 4.03
C SER A 172 -8.02 17.74 3.42
N GLU A 173 -8.56 18.81 2.86
CA GLU A 173 -7.84 20.06 2.58
C GLU A 173 -7.53 20.74 3.91
N ALA A 174 -6.41 20.39 4.56
CA ALA A 174 -5.83 21.20 5.65
C ALA A 174 -4.41 20.71 6.02
N SER A 175 -3.43 21.26 5.32
CA SER A 175 -2.28 22.00 5.88
C SER A 175 -1.23 21.40 6.86
N ASP A 176 -1.24 20.14 7.30
CA ASP A 176 -0.20 19.67 8.25
C ASP A 176 0.87 18.69 7.69
N PRO A 177 2.08 18.63 8.31
CA PRO A 177 3.12 17.62 8.02
C PRO A 177 2.56 16.19 8.13
N PRO A 178 3.28 15.14 7.64
CA PRO A 178 2.80 13.77 7.75
C PRO A 178 2.65 13.35 9.21
N THR A 179 1.49 13.64 9.78
CA THR A 179 0.99 13.09 11.04
C THR A 179 0.81 11.58 10.84
N ALA A 180 0.58 10.83 11.93
CA ALA A 180 0.23 9.40 11.85
C ALA A 180 -0.90 9.12 10.82
N SER A 181 -1.77 10.10 10.57
CA SER A 181 -2.82 10.10 9.54
C SER A 181 -2.30 10.01 8.08
N SER A 182 -1.14 10.60 7.79
CA SER A 182 -0.49 10.56 6.46
C SER A 182 0.24 9.25 6.20
N LEU A 183 0.83 8.63 7.23
CA LEU A 183 1.44 7.32 7.07
C LEU A 183 0.39 6.22 6.87
N GLU A 184 -0.69 6.22 7.66
CA GLU A 184 -1.84 5.30 7.49
C GLU A 184 -2.39 5.37 6.06
N THR A 185 -2.48 6.58 5.54
CA THR A 185 -2.83 6.87 4.16
C THR A 185 -1.90 6.20 3.15
N ILE A 186 -0.60 6.45 3.27
CA ILE A 186 0.40 5.93 2.34
C ILE A 186 0.33 4.41 2.36
N VAL A 187 0.31 3.81 3.55
CA VAL A 187 0.18 2.36 3.73
C VAL A 187 -1.09 1.82 3.08
N ARG A 188 -2.24 2.50 3.23
CA ARG A 188 -3.50 2.11 2.55
C ARG A 188 -3.37 2.12 1.02
N VAL A 189 -2.69 3.12 0.44
CA VAL A 189 -2.43 3.17 -1.01
C VAL A 189 -1.49 2.05 -1.44
N LEU A 190 -0.40 1.85 -0.70
CA LEU A 190 0.60 0.81 -0.96
C LEU A 190 0.00 -0.59 -0.92
N ARG A 191 -0.96 -0.85 -0.02
CA ARG A 191 -1.72 -2.12 0.05
C ARG A 191 -2.49 -2.42 -1.24
N ASP A 192 -2.80 -1.44 -2.07
CA ASP A 192 -3.50 -1.63 -3.35
C ASP A 192 -2.55 -1.85 -4.54
N ILE A 193 -1.25 -1.57 -4.37
CA ILE A 193 -0.24 -1.78 -5.41
C ILE A 193 0.18 -3.26 -5.42
N LYS A 194 -0.01 -3.92 -6.57
CA LYS A 194 0.22 -5.38 -6.71
C LYS A 194 1.67 -5.74 -6.41
N GLU A 195 2.61 -4.94 -6.89
CA GLU A 195 4.04 -5.16 -6.77
C GLU A 195 4.50 -4.99 -5.32
N VAL A 196 3.95 -4.01 -4.59
CA VAL A 196 4.22 -3.83 -3.15
C VAL A 196 3.68 -5.01 -2.34
N ARG A 197 2.44 -5.45 -2.60
CA ARG A 197 1.89 -6.66 -1.94
C ARG A 197 2.71 -7.90 -2.25
N ARG A 198 3.14 -8.06 -3.51
CA ARG A 198 4.00 -9.18 -3.91
C ARG A 198 5.32 -9.11 -3.14
N PHE A 199 5.95 -7.93 -3.08
CA PHE A 199 7.20 -7.72 -2.37
C PHE A 199 7.05 -8.06 -0.88
N SER A 200 6.06 -7.49 -0.20
CA SER A 200 5.69 -7.79 1.20
C SER A 200 5.56 -9.29 1.46
N ARG A 201 4.82 -10.03 0.63
CA ARG A 201 4.69 -11.49 0.76
C ARG A 201 6.00 -12.22 0.53
N THR A 202 6.76 -11.82 -0.48
CA THR A 202 8.05 -12.46 -0.81
C THR A 202 9.13 -12.17 0.21
N THR A 203 9.07 -11.06 0.93
CA THR A 203 10.00 -10.72 2.01
C THR A 203 9.50 -11.19 3.38
N ALA A 204 8.21 -11.52 3.51
CA ALA A 204 7.51 -11.78 4.76
C ALA A 204 7.53 -10.57 5.71
N LEU A 205 7.40 -9.37 5.15
CA LEU A 205 7.36 -8.10 5.88
C LEU A 205 6.02 -7.41 5.66
N THR A 206 5.58 -6.64 6.65
CA THR A 206 4.31 -5.90 6.57
C THR A 206 4.43 -4.73 5.57
N VAL A 207 3.31 -4.20 5.05
CA VAL A 207 3.38 -3.06 4.13
C VAL A 207 4.01 -1.82 4.78
N PRO A 208 3.76 -1.49 6.06
CA PRO A 208 4.50 -0.46 6.78
C PRO A 208 6.03 -0.70 6.76
N ASP A 209 6.47 -1.92 7.04
CA ASP A 209 7.90 -2.27 7.02
C ASP A 209 8.51 -2.16 5.62
N VAL A 210 7.76 -2.56 4.59
CA VAL A 210 8.17 -2.41 3.18
C VAL A 210 8.33 -0.94 2.81
N TRP A 211 7.40 -0.07 3.24
CA TRP A 211 7.52 1.36 3.03
C TRP A 211 8.78 1.94 3.69
N ARG A 212 9.09 1.52 4.92
CA ARG A 212 10.31 1.94 5.62
C ARG A 212 11.58 1.48 4.93
N LEU A 213 11.64 0.22 4.49
CA LEU A 213 12.77 -0.30 3.71
C LEU A 213 12.98 0.48 2.42
N PHE A 214 11.89 0.72 1.67
CA PHE A 214 11.93 1.50 0.44
C PHE A 214 12.41 2.92 0.72
N SER A 215 11.78 3.64 1.64
CA SER A 215 12.13 5.02 2.01
C SER A 215 13.58 5.16 2.50
N SER A 216 14.14 4.07 3.02
CA SER A 216 15.53 3.97 3.49
C SER A 216 16.53 3.52 2.41
N GLY A 217 16.09 3.35 1.16
CA GLY A 217 16.94 2.95 0.03
C GLY A 217 17.29 1.45 -0.02
N LEU A 218 16.61 0.61 0.75
CA LEU A 218 16.90 -0.83 0.90
C LEU A 218 15.98 -1.73 0.07
N ALA A 219 15.05 -1.16 -0.70
CA ALA A 219 14.16 -1.91 -1.59
C ALA A 219 14.11 -1.30 -3.01
N PRO A 220 15.25 -1.19 -3.71
CA PRO A 220 15.33 -0.57 -5.03
C PRO A 220 14.49 -1.28 -6.10
N GLU A 221 14.08 -2.54 -5.88
CA GLU A 221 13.19 -3.27 -6.78
C GLU A 221 11.80 -2.64 -6.89
N LEU A 222 11.43 -1.79 -5.93
CA LEU A 222 10.18 -1.05 -5.95
C LEU A 222 10.30 0.29 -6.69
N ASP A 223 11.51 0.77 -7.03
CA ASP A 223 11.73 2.06 -7.70
C ASP A 223 10.97 2.19 -9.03
N PRO A 224 10.92 1.19 -9.94
CA PRO A 224 10.19 1.33 -11.20
C PRO A 224 8.68 1.49 -11.03
N VAL A 225 8.15 1.08 -9.88
CA VAL A 225 6.72 1.14 -9.56
C VAL A 225 6.41 2.37 -8.74
N LEU A 226 7.16 2.60 -7.65
CA LEU A 226 6.95 3.67 -6.70
C LEU A 226 7.48 5.02 -7.23
N GLY A 227 8.53 5.01 -8.04
CA GLY A 227 9.07 6.19 -8.71
C GLY A 227 8.11 6.83 -9.70
N LYS A 228 7.14 6.07 -10.24
CA LYS A 228 6.04 6.63 -11.07
C LYS A 228 5.18 7.59 -10.26
N TYR A 229 5.09 7.39 -8.95
CA TYR A 229 4.33 8.23 -8.05
C TYR A 229 5.17 9.36 -7.41
N GLY A 230 6.39 9.61 -7.90
CA GLY A 230 7.27 10.65 -7.40
C GLY A 230 8.13 10.25 -6.20
N TRP A 231 7.94 9.05 -5.64
CA TRP A 231 8.78 8.58 -4.54
C TRP A 231 10.10 8.01 -5.07
N LYS A 232 11.19 8.74 -4.82
CA LYS A 232 12.55 8.35 -5.23
C LYS A 232 13.50 8.52 -4.04
N PRO A 233 13.51 7.56 -3.10
CA PRO A 233 14.47 7.58 -2.00
C PRO A 233 15.89 7.41 -2.55
N PRO A 234 16.92 7.89 -1.83
CA PRO A 234 18.30 7.64 -2.20
C PRO A 234 18.58 6.14 -2.16
N THR A 235 19.05 5.58 -3.27
CA THR A 235 19.39 4.15 -3.34
C THR A 235 20.63 3.87 -2.48
N VAL A 236 20.50 2.95 -1.52
CA VAL A 236 21.58 2.56 -0.61
C VAL A 236 22.21 1.21 -1.01
N LEU A 237 21.42 0.33 -1.64
CA LEU A 237 21.88 -0.98 -2.07
C LEU A 237 22.15 -1.02 -3.57
N ASP A 238 23.28 -1.61 -3.96
CA ASP A 238 23.57 -1.97 -5.34
C ASP A 238 22.84 -3.28 -5.70
N GLY A 239 21.87 -3.20 -6.62
CA GLY A 239 21.05 -4.35 -7.02
C GLY A 239 19.88 -4.60 -6.07
N THR A 240 19.38 -5.83 -6.03
CA THR A 240 18.17 -6.18 -5.25
C THR A 240 18.49 -6.45 -3.77
N LEU A 241 17.51 -6.28 -2.88
CA LEU A 241 17.60 -6.68 -1.47
C LEU A 241 17.94 -8.18 -1.36
N ARG A 242 17.34 -9.01 -2.22
CA ARG A 242 17.61 -10.45 -2.25
C ARG A 242 19.07 -10.75 -2.59
N GLU A 243 19.61 -10.14 -3.64
CA GLU A 243 21.01 -10.33 -4.04
C GLU A 243 21.97 -9.92 -2.92
N ASN A 244 21.71 -8.79 -2.27
CA ASN A 244 22.54 -8.31 -1.16
C ASN A 244 22.49 -9.25 0.05
N LEU A 245 21.31 -9.77 0.40
CA LEU A 245 21.20 -10.78 1.45
C LEU A 245 21.87 -12.10 1.04
N ASP A 246 21.71 -12.56 -0.19
CA ASP A 246 22.31 -13.80 -0.68
C ASP A 246 23.85 -13.77 -0.64
N ARG A 247 24.47 -12.60 -0.75
CA ARG A 247 25.93 -12.41 -0.63
C ARG A 247 26.45 -12.62 0.80
N VAL A 248 25.66 -12.23 1.81
CA VAL A 248 26.11 -12.23 3.22
C VAL A 248 25.59 -13.43 4.03
N VAL A 249 24.48 -14.04 3.59
CA VAL A 249 23.86 -15.17 4.29
C VAL A 249 24.72 -16.41 4.18
N ARG A 250 25.04 -17.02 5.32
CA ARG A 250 25.84 -18.24 5.38
C ARG A 250 25.00 -19.47 4.99
N ARG A 251 25.66 -20.44 4.33
CA ARG A 251 25.07 -21.75 4.04
C ARG A 251 25.18 -22.67 5.26
N GLY A 252 24.19 -23.53 5.44
CA GLY A 252 24.12 -24.50 6.54
C GLY A 252 23.16 -24.11 7.65
N MET A 253 23.02 -24.97 8.65
CA MET A 253 22.15 -24.77 9.80
C MET A 253 23.02 -24.64 11.06
N GLY A 254 22.92 -23.52 11.76
CA GLY A 254 23.56 -23.38 13.06
C GLY A 254 22.84 -24.23 14.11
N VAL A 255 23.56 -24.79 15.07
CA VAL A 255 22.95 -25.43 16.24
C VAL A 255 22.33 -24.35 17.13
N GLY A 256 21.10 -24.59 17.61
CA GLY A 256 20.40 -23.64 18.49
C GLY A 256 19.94 -22.37 17.80
N THR A 257 19.76 -22.39 16.48
CA THR A 257 19.26 -21.23 15.74
C THR A 257 17.77 -21.03 15.96
N LEU A 258 17.38 -19.76 16.01
CA LEU A 258 15.99 -19.34 15.93
C LEU A 258 15.84 -18.41 14.73
N ASP A 259 14.68 -18.45 14.11
CA ASP A 259 14.39 -17.53 13.02
C ASP A 259 14.35 -16.07 13.50
N ILE A 260 14.82 -15.16 12.65
CA ILE A 260 15.00 -13.76 13.03
C ILE A 260 13.67 -13.05 13.35
N VAL A 261 12.57 -13.49 12.75
CA VAL A 261 11.23 -12.91 12.96
C VAL A 261 10.73 -13.28 14.36
N SER A 262 10.80 -14.55 14.75
CA SER A 262 10.44 -15.04 16.09
C SER A 262 11.39 -14.50 17.15
N ALA A 263 12.69 -14.42 16.86
CA ALA A 263 13.67 -13.83 17.77
C ALA A 263 13.38 -12.34 18.02
N ARG A 264 13.14 -11.56 16.95
CA ARG A 264 12.70 -10.16 17.05
C ARG A 264 11.41 -10.06 17.84
N PHE A 265 10.38 -10.83 17.47
CA PHE A 265 9.09 -10.81 18.15
C PHE A 265 9.28 -11.05 19.65
N ALA A 266 10.01 -12.08 20.04
CA ALA A 266 10.25 -12.43 21.43
C ALA A 266 11.05 -11.37 22.22
N LEU A 267 12.08 -10.79 21.61
CA LEU A 267 12.97 -9.81 22.24
C LEU A 267 12.42 -8.37 22.25
N ASP A 268 11.49 -8.05 21.35
CA ASP A 268 10.87 -6.73 21.23
C ASP A 268 9.36 -6.81 21.49
N PRO A 269 8.93 -6.90 22.77
CA PRO A 269 7.51 -6.90 23.12
C PRO A 269 6.79 -5.61 22.76
N ARG A 270 7.52 -4.49 22.74
CA ARG A 270 6.99 -3.16 22.45
C ARG A 270 6.89 -2.88 20.95
N MET A 271 7.38 -3.79 20.10
CA MET A 271 7.38 -3.67 18.63
C MET A 271 8.04 -2.38 18.12
N LYS A 272 9.05 -1.87 18.85
CA LYS A 272 9.72 -0.60 18.52
C LYS A 272 10.83 -0.75 17.47
N SER A 273 11.36 -1.95 17.32
CA SER A 273 12.50 -2.19 16.44
C SER A 273 12.14 -2.04 14.97
N SER A 274 13.03 -1.42 14.21
CA SER A 274 12.88 -1.22 12.77
C SER A 274 13.52 -2.37 11.99
N TRP A 275 12.78 -2.92 11.02
CA TRP A 275 13.37 -3.87 10.06
C TRP A 275 14.49 -3.26 9.24
N VAL A 276 14.51 -1.93 9.06
CA VAL A 276 15.60 -1.20 8.41
C VAL A 276 16.91 -1.44 9.16
N SER A 277 16.92 -1.27 10.49
CA SER A 277 18.10 -1.47 11.34
C SER A 277 18.59 -2.93 11.30
N ILE A 278 17.66 -3.88 11.32
CA ILE A 278 17.97 -5.32 11.25
C ILE A 278 18.56 -5.67 9.89
N VAL A 279 17.92 -5.27 8.79
CA VAL A 279 18.40 -5.54 7.43
C VAL A 279 19.76 -4.89 7.19
N ARG A 280 19.98 -3.64 7.62
CA ARG A 280 21.29 -2.98 7.55
C ARG A 280 22.35 -3.73 8.36
N ALA A 281 22.00 -4.20 9.57
CA ALA A 281 22.93 -4.97 10.38
C ALA A 281 23.33 -6.29 9.70
N VAL A 282 22.40 -6.97 9.02
CA VAL A 282 22.69 -8.19 8.26
C VAL A 282 23.55 -7.89 7.03
N VAL A 283 23.14 -6.92 6.20
CA VAL A 283 23.86 -6.57 4.96
C VAL A 283 25.28 -6.07 5.25
N ASN A 284 25.47 -5.33 6.35
CA ASN A 284 26.79 -4.85 6.77
C ASN A 284 27.61 -5.89 7.55
N GLY A 285 27.12 -7.14 7.68
CA GLY A 285 27.81 -8.22 8.39
C GLY A 285 27.88 -8.07 9.91
N ARG A 286 27.19 -7.07 10.51
CA ARG A 286 27.09 -6.89 11.96
C ARG A 286 26.25 -7.97 12.62
N LEU A 287 25.29 -8.55 11.90
CA LEU A 287 24.46 -9.66 12.36
C LEU A 287 24.65 -10.86 11.43
N THR A 288 25.22 -11.94 11.95
CA THR A 288 25.41 -13.17 11.17
C THR A 288 24.11 -13.97 11.11
N VAL A 289 23.69 -14.31 9.90
CA VAL A 289 22.48 -15.09 9.64
C VAL A 289 22.76 -16.27 8.70
N TRP A 290 21.95 -17.31 8.83
CA TRP A 290 21.91 -18.47 7.94
C TRP A 290 20.55 -18.55 7.25
N ARG A 291 20.48 -19.28 6.15
CA ARG A 291 19.21 -19.59 5.49
C ARG A 291 18.72 -20.97 5.92
N ASP A 292 17.50 -21.00 6.45
CA ASP A 292 16.75 -22.22 6.65
C ASP A 292 15.79 -22.46 5.47
N ASN A 293 15.64 -23.71 5.06
CA ASN A 293 14.75 -24.13 3.99
C ASN A 293 13.27 -24.17 4.43
N SER A 294 13.00 -24.09 5.74
CA SER A 294 11.64 -24.19 6.28
C SER A 294 10.85 -22.87 6.26
N GLY A 295 11.54 -21.73 6.15
CA GLY A 295 10.93 -20.40 6.28
C GLY A 295 10.22 -19.92 5.01
N THR A 296 9.09 -19.24 5.19
CA THR A 296 8.41 -18.53 4.10
C THR A 296 8.96 -17.11 3.95
N GLY A 297 9.28 -16.73 2.72
CA GLY A 297 9.78 -15.39 2.38
C GLY A 297 11.25 -15.16 2.74
N LEU A 298 11.78 -14.03 2.27
CA LEU A 298 13.20 -13.68 2.34
C LEU A 298 13.68 -13.58 3.79
N VAL A 299 13.03 -12.74 4.59
CA VAL A 299 13.41 -12.50 5.99
C VAL A 299 12.95 -13.65 6.89
N GLY A 300 11.79 -14.24 6.60
CA GLY A 300 11.30 -15.41 7.34
C GLY A 300 12.21 -16.64 7.22
N SER A 301 12.97 -16.78 6.14
CA SER A 301 13.96 -17.85 5.98
C SER A 301 15.29 -17.61 6.73
N LEU A 302 15.51 -16.43 7.30
CA LEU A 302 16.75 -16.12 8.00
C LEU A 302 16.68 -16.61 9.44
N VAL A 303 17.72 -17.32 9.85
CA VAL A 303 17.91 -17.81 11.21
C VAL A 303 19.23 -17.29 11.79
N LEU A 304 19.30 -17.14 13.11
CA LEU A 304 20.49 -16.67 13.83
C LEU A 304 20.62 -17.37 15.17
N ASN A 305 21.83 -17.31 15.73
CA ASN A 305 22.14 -17.76 17.08
C ASN A 305 22.82 -16.67 17.94
N ASP A 306 23.17 -15.52 17.33
CA ASP A 306 23.71 -14.35 18.02
C ASP A 306 22.58 -13.43 18.51
N PHE A 307 21.95 -13.84 19.62
CA PHE A 307 20.82 -13.11 20.20
C PHE A 307 21.24 -11.81 20.89
N GLU A 308 22.49 -11.69 21.37
CA GLU A 308 22.99 -10.46 21.98
C GLU A 308 23.30 -9.40 20.91
N GLY A 309 23.87 -9.81 19.77
CA GLY A 309 24.00 -8.95 18.59
C GLY A 309 22.65 -8.46 18.12
N LEU A 310 21.64 -9.33 18.06
CA LEU A 310 20.27 -8.93 17.75
C LEU A 310 19.73 -7.90 18.76
N ARG A 311 19.83 -8.15 20.08
CA ARG A 311 19.40 -7.19 21.11
C ARG A 311 20.05 -5.82 20.94
N THR A 312 21.34 -5.79 20.63
CA THR A 312 22.09 -4.55 20.38
C THR A 312 21.51 -3.77 19.20
N VAL A 313 21.08 -4.47 18.15
CA VAL A 313 20.42 -3.86 16.98
C VAL A 313 19.00 -3.42 17.31
N LEU A 314 18.23 -4.20 18.09
CA LEU A 314 16.86 -3.86 18.48
C LEU A 314 16.78 -2.63 19.39
N ASN A 315 17.81 -2.40 20.20
CA ASN A 315 17.91 -1.26 21.11
C ASN A 315 18.37 0.04 20.43
N GLN A 316 18.78 -0.01 19.16
CA GLN A 316 19.07 1.20 18.39
C GLN A 316 17.76 1.91 18.07
N MET A 317 17.57 3.12 18.62
CA MET A 317 16.45 3.97 18.23
C MET A 317 16.60 4.31 16.74
N ASP A 318 15.51 4.19 16.00
CA ASP A 318 15.40 4.65 14.62
C ASP A 318 14.51 5.90 14.63
N ASP A 319 14.99 7.01 14.07
CA ASP A 319 14.25 8.29 13.97
C ASP A 319 13.13 8.24 12.91
N GLY A 320 12.65 7.04 12.58
CA GLY A 320 11.65 6.81 11.57
C GLY A 320 10.27 7.35 11.97
N PRO A 321 9.38 7.59 10.99
CA PRO A 321 8.02 8.05 11.28
C PRO A 321 7.30 7.02 12.16
N ASP A 322 6.62 7.50 13.22
CA ASP A 322 5.85 6.65 14.13
C ASP A 322 4.71 5.96 13.37
N ASP A 323 4.80 4.63 13.27
CA ASP A 323 3.80 3.77 12.63
C ASP A 323 2.97 3.00 13.66
N ALA A 324 3.14 3.29 14.95
CA ALA A 324 2.46 2.57 16.01
C ALA A 324 0.92 2.63 15.83
N ASP A 325 0.40 3.73 15.31
CA ASP A 325 -1.03 3.94 15.10
C ASP A 325 -1.57 3.39 13.77
N VAL A 326 -0.70 2.94 12.86
CA VAL A 326 -1.10 2.42 11.55
C VAL A 326 -1.88 1.12 11.73
N GLU A 327 -3.09 1.05 11.18
CA GLU A 327 -3.94 -0.14 11.23
C GLU A 327 -3.26 -1.28 10.48
N VAL A 328 -3.23 -2.47 11.07
CA VAL A 328 -2.63 -3.67 10.50
C VAL A 328 -3.72 -4.65 10.08
N THR A 329 -3.55 -5.25 8.91
CA THR A 329 -4.44 -6.29 8.42
C THR A 329 -4.14 -7.62 9.13
N GLN A 330 -5.09 -8.56 9.07
CA GLN A 330 -4.86 -9.93 9.61
C GLN A 330 -3.69 -10.65 8.92
N GLU A 331 -3.44 -10.34 7.64
CA GLU A 331 -2.28 -10.88 6.91
C GLU A 331 -0.97 -10.32 7.50
N GLU A 332 -0.88 -9.02 7.73
CA GLU A 332 0.30 -8.39 8.34
C GLU A 332 0.50 -8.81 9.80
N LEU A 333 -0.59 -8.94 10.57
CA LEU A 333 -0.52 -9.47 11.94
C LEU A 333 0.03 -10.91 11.96
N SER A 334 -0.36 -11.73 10.98
CA SER A 334 0.20 -13.07 10.82
C SER A 334 1.69 -13.07 10.49
N MET A 335 2.17 -12.06 9.75
CA MET A 335 3.60 -11.86 9.47
C MET A 335 4.36 -11.49 10.75
N PHE A 336 3.84 -10.56 11.57
CA PHE A 336 4.47 -10.21 12.85
C PHE A 336 4.63 -11.42 13.78
N MET A 337 3.56 -12.21 13.93
CA MET A 337 3.56 -13.37 14.82
C MET A 337 4.28 -14.60 14.21
N ARG A 338 4.65 -14.53 12.93
CA ARG A 338 5.11 -15.69 12.13
C ARG A 338 4.15 -16.88 12.28
N LYS A 339 2.85 -16.62 12.11
CA LYS A 339 1.77 -17.63 12.14
C LYS A 339 0.95 -17.62 10.87
N SER A 340 0.08 -18.61 10.73
CA SER A 340 -0.83 -18.67 9.60
C SER A 340 -1.86 -17.54 9.68
N ARG A 341 -2.38 -17.10 8.53
CA ARG A 341 -3.44 -16.11 8.48
C ARG A 341 -4.68 -16.53 9.31
N PRO A 342 -5.16 -17.79 9.26
CA PRO A 342 -6.25 -18.24 10.14
C PRO A 342 -5.96 -18.06 11.64
N TYR A 343 -4.70 -18.27 12.07
CA TYR A 343 -4.31 -18.02 13.47
C TYR A 343 -4.54 -16.56 13.86
N ALA A 344 -4.08 -15.63 13.02
CA ALA A 344 -4.28 -14.19 13.26
C ALA A 344 -5.76 -13.79 13.19
N THR A 345 -6.53 -14.38 12.27
CA THR A 345 -7.97 -14.16 12.19
C THR A 345 -8.68 -14.60 13.47
N HIS A 346 -8.38 -15.79 13.98
CA HIS A 346 -8.97 -16.29 15.24
C HIS A 346 -8.57 -15.44 16.45
N PHE A 347 -7.30 -15.02 16.53
CA PHE A 347 -6.84 -14.13 17.59
C PHE A 347 -7.57 -12.78 17.57
N VAL A 348 -7.80 -12.19 16.40
CA VAL A 348 -8.58 -10.94 16.31
C VAL A 348 -10.06 -11.18 16.65
N GLN A 349 -10.64 -12.31 16.22
CA GLN A 349 -12.03 -12.67 16.49
C GLN A 349 -12.32 -13.01 17.96
N SER A 350 -11.31 -13.40 18.74
CA SER A 350 -11.50 -13.67 20.17
C SER A 350 -11.83 -12.41 20.97
N GLY A 351 -11.61 -11.22 20.40
CA GLY A 351 -11.93 -9.94 21.04
C GLY A 351 -11.04 -9.57 22.22
N VAL A 352 -9.94 -10.32 22.44
CA VAL A 352 -9.05 -10.10 23.59
C VAL A 352 -8.21 -8.82 23.43
N MET A 353 -7.90 -8.43 22.20
CA MET A 353 -7.30 -7.13 21.92
C MET A 353 -8.40 -6.08 21.77
N THR A 354 -8.49 -5.15 22.72
CA THR A 354 -9.48 -4.07 22.68
C THR A 354 -8.99 -2.92 21.80
N GLY A 355 -9.90 -2.28 21.06
CA GLY A 355 -9.60 -1.12 20.23
C GLY A 355 -9.14 -1.42 18.79
N PRO A 356 -8.50 -0.46 18.10
CA PRO A 356 -8.05 -0.64 16.73
C PRO A 356 -6.93 -1.68 16.64
N THR A 357 -6.96 -2.50 15.60
CA THR A 357 -5.87 -3.45 15.30
C THR A 357 -4.71 -2.67 14.67
N ASN A 358 -3.86 -2.08 15.50
CA ASN A 358 -2.62 -1.40 15.09
C ASN A 358 -1.43 -1.89 15.94
N ILE A 359 -0.22 -1.44 15.61
CA ILE A 359 1.02 -1.90 16.28
C ILE A 359 1.03 -1.47 17.76
N ARG A 360 0.51 -0.27 18.09
CA ARG A 360 0.43 0.25 19.46
C ARG A 360 -0.48 -0.59 20.34
N SER A 361 -1.71 -0.85 19.92
CA SER A 361 -2.66 -1.71 20.64
C SER A 361 -2.09 -3.11 20.82
N PHE A 362 -1.42 -3.64 19.79
CA PHE A 362 -0.79 -4.95 19.86
C PHE A 362 0.41 -4.98 20.82
N ALA A 363 1.26 -3.95 20.82
CA ALA A 363 2.36 -3.80 21.77
C ALA A 363 1.87 -3.63 23.22
N ASN A 364 0.84 -2.82 23.44
CA ASN A 364 0.19 -2.67 24.75
C ASN A 364 -0.41 -3.99 25.21
N PHE A 365 -1.11 -4.72 24.34
CA PHE A 365 -1.60 -6.06 24.68
C PHE A 365 -0.46 -7.01 25.09
N ARG A 366 0.69 -6.92 24.39
CA ARG A 366 1.88 -7.74 24.66
C ARG A 366 2.67 -7.34 25.90
N SER A 367 2.39 -6.20 26.56
CA SER A 367 2.98 -5.88 27.86
C SER A 367 2.43 -6.79 28.95
N ASP A 368 1.15 -7.15 28.85
CA ASP A 368 0.43 -7.88 29.88
C ASP A 368 0.35 -9.38 29.56
N TRP A 369 0.30 -9.70 28.26
CA TRP A 369 0.16 -11.07 27.76
C TRP A 369 1.34 -11.50 26.89
N ALA A 370 1.73 -12.76 27.01
CA ALA A 370 2.72 -13.39 26.15
C ALA A 370 2.10 -14.57 25.39
N PHE A 371 2.45 -14.72 24.12
CA PHE A 371 2.04 -15.88 23.35
C PHE A 371 2.86 -17.11 23.76
N GLY A 372 2.26 -18.30 23.72
CA GLY A 372 3.00 -19.55 24.00
C GLY A 372 4.25 -19.73 23.11
N PHE A 373 4.15 -19.41 21.82
CA PHE A 373 5.29 -19.49 20.89
C PHE A 373 6.36 -18.41 21.15
N GLU A 374 5.97 -17.28 21.72
CA GLU A 374 6.89 -16.21 22.12
C GLU A 374 7.73 -16.67 23.32
N LEU A 375 7.09 -17.31 24.30
CA LEU A 375 7.78 -17.88 25.47
C LEU A 375 8.70 -19.05 25.08
N GLU A 376 8.31 -19.86 24.11
CA GLU A 376 9.19 -20.90 23.52
C GLU A 376 10.39 -20.29 22.80
N ALA A 377 10.20 -19.21 22.04
CA ALA A 377 11.30 -18.47 21.43
C ALA A 377 12.27 -17.88 22.48
N LEU A 378 11.74 -17.24 23.54
CA LEU A 378 12.55 -16.75 24.66
C LEU A 378 13.33 -17.88 25.35
N SER A 379 12.74 -19.07 25.46
CA SER A 379 13.41 -20.21 26.08
C SER A 379 14.54 -20.75 25.22
N VAL A 380 14.41 -20.74 23.89
CA VAL A 380 15.52 -21.06 22.98
C VAL A 380 16.66 -20.05 23.17
N ILE A 381 16.32 -18.75 23.22
CA ILE A 381 17.29 -17.67 23.44
C ILE A 381 18.02 -17.84 24.78
N ALA A 382 17.30 -18.15 25.85
CA ALA A 382 17.84 -18.37 27.20
C ALA A 382 18.39 -19.80 27.42
N ARG A 383 18.30 -20.68 26.43
CA ARG A 383 18.70 -22.11 26.50
C ARG A 383 18.01 -22.90 27.61
N LEU A 384 16.72 -22.65 27.83
CA LEU A 384 15.89 -23.30 28.84
C LEU A 384 14.97 -24.38 28.21
N PRO A 385 15.04 -25.64 28.66
CA PRO A 385 14.16 -26.70 28.16
C PRO A 385 12.80 -26.74 28.88
N GLY A 386 11.79 -27.29 28.20
CA GLY A 386 10.55 -27.75 28.82
C GLY A 386 9.53 -26.66 29.21
N VAL A 387 9.56 -25.50 28.59
CA VAL A 387 8.69 -24.35 28.91
C VAL A 387 7.21 -24.68 28.81
N SER A 388 6.76 -25.30 27.73
CA SER A 388 5.33 -25.62 27.55
C SER A 388 4.83 -26.64 28.60
N LYS A 389 5.71 -27.53 29.11
CA LYS A 389 5.35 -28.44 30.22
C LYS A 389 5.20 -27.67 31.53
N LYS A 390 6.16 -26.80 31.86
CA LYS A 390 6.14 -25.97 33.08
C LYS A 390 4.92 -25.05 33.14
N LEU A 391 4.61 -24.36 32.03
CA LEU A 391 3.44 -23.48 31.94
C LEU A 391 2.14 -24.27 32.14
N ARG A 392 1.99 -25.43 31.49
CA ARG A 392 0.79 -26.27 31.61
C ARG A 392 0.57 -26.84 33.02
N SER A 393 1.62 -27.12 33.78
CA SER A 393 1.53 -27.59 35.17
C SER A 393 1.39 -26.46 36.20
N SER A 394 1.52 -25.21 35.77
CA SER A 394 1.47 -24.05 36.67
C SER A 394 0.05 -23.48 36.78
N SER A 395 -0.19 -22.71 37.83
CA SER A 395 -1.41 -21.92 38.03
C SER A 395 -1.31 -20.53 37.40
N VAL A 396 -0.42 -20.32 36.44
CA VAL A 396 -0.26 -19.04 35.74
C VAL A 396 -1.55 -18.72 34.98
N GLU A 397 -1.99 -17.47 35.09
CA GLU A 397 -3.18 -16.99 34.41
C GLU A 397 -3.03 -17.14 32.89
N ARG A 398 -4.09 -17.67 32.26
CA ARG A 398 -4.10 -18.00 30.83
C ARG A 398 -5.44 -17.68 30.18
N ILE A 399 -5.39 -17.26 28.92
CA ILE A 399 -6.58 -17.08 28.07
C ILE A 399 -6.44 -18.02 26.87
N ASP A 400 -7.52 -18.74 26.56
CA ASP A 400 -7.62 -19.55 25.36
C ASP A 400 -8.33 -18.75 24.26
N CYS A 401 -7.65 -18.57 23.12
CA CYS A 401 -8.12 -17.83 21.95
C CYS A 401 -8.13 -18.73 20.71
N GLY A 402 -8.64 -19.96 20.86
CA GLY A 402 -8.68 -20.96 19.79
C GLY A 402 -7.30 -21.58 19.56
N PRO A 403 -6.65 -21.35 18.42
CA PRO A 403 -5.29 -21.87 18.21
C PRO A 403 -4.24 -21.11 19.04
N ALA A 404 -4.56 -19.93 19.56
CA ALA A 404 -3.66 -19.11 20.36
C ALA A 404 -3.88 -19.34 21.87
N LYS A 405 -2.78 -19.60 22.59
CA LYS A 405 -2.76 -19.62 24.06
C LYS A 405 -1.94 -18.45 24.55
N LEU A 406 -2.58 -17.62 25.36
CA LEU A 406 -2.00 -16.44 25.97
C LEU A 406 -1.75 -16.73 27.45
N TRP A 407 -0.62 -16.25 27.96
CA TRP A 407 -0.24 -16.39 29.35
C TRP A 407 0.07 -15.02 29.93
N SER A 408 -0.24 -14.80 31.20
CA SER A 408 0.19 -13.56 31.89
C SER A 408 1.70 -13.42 31.75
N ARG A 409 2.14 -12.33 31.11
CA ARG A 409 3.55 -12.11 30.75
C ARG A 409 4.43 -12.13 32.00
N ARG A 410 4.09 -11.30 32.99
CA ARG A 410 4.86 -11.16 34.22
C ARG A 410 5.01 -12.50 34.95
N GLN A 411 3.90 -13.18 35.22
CA GLN A 411 3.91 -14.46 35.93
C GLN A 411 4.67 -15.54 35.14
N SER A 412 4.53 -15.57 33.82
CA SER A 412 5.24 -16.54 32.97
C SER A 412 6.75 -16.29 32.96
N LEU A 413 7.18 -15.03 32.83
CA LEU A 413 8.60 -14.70 32.82
C LEU A 413 9.25 -14.95 34.19
N GLU A 414 8.55 -14.67 35.29
CA GLU A 414 8.99 -15.00 36.65
C GLU A 414 9.13 -16.52 36.83
N LEU A 415 8.10 -17.30 36.48
CA LEU A 415 8.12 -18.77 36.58
C LEU A 415 9.26 -19.40 35.77
N LEU A 416 9.56 -18.84 34.61
CA LEU A 416 10.59 -19.35 33.71
C LEU A 416 11.99 -18.83 34.03
N GLY A 417 12.14 -17.90 34.99
CA GLY A 417 13.43 -17.27 35.29
C GLY A 417 13.95 -16.37 34.16
N LEU A 418 13.04 -15.84 33.34
CA LEU A 418 13.35 -14.97 32.19
C LEU A 418 13.26 -13.47 32.55
N ALA A 419 12.81 -13.13 33.76
CA ALA A 419 12.59 -11.76 34.23
C ALA A 419 13.87 -10.91 34.39
N ALA A 420 15.06 -11.51 34.24
CA ALA A 420 16.34 -10.89 34.58
C ALA A 420 17.11 -10.25 33.41
N VAL A 421 16.45 -9.93 32.29
CA VAL A 421 17.09 -9.05 31.28
C VAL A 421 16.67 -7.62 31.59
N PRO A 422 17.51 -6.81 32.26
CA PRO A 422 17.13 -5.49 32.73
C PRO A 422 16.75 -4.61 31.54
N GLU A 423 15.51 -4.12 31.53
CA GLU A 423 15.16 -2.89 30.82
C GLU A 423 15.98 -1.77 31.47
N LYS A 424 17.17 -1.46 30.93
CA LYS A 424 17.78 -0.16 31.20
C LYS A 424 16.85 0.87 30.54
N ALA A 425 16.04 1.52 31.36
CA ALA A 425 15.33 2.73 30.99
C ALA A 425 16.37 3.78 30.61
N HIS A 426 16.42 4.12 29.32
CA HIS A 426 17.08 5.30 28.80
C HIS A 426 16.04 6.09 28.00
#